data_AF-A0A8H9I560-F1
#
_entry.id   AF-A0A8H9I560-F1
#
_cell.length_a   1.000
_cell.length_b   1.000
_cell.length_c   1.000
_cell.angle_alpha   90.00
_cell.angle_beta   90.00
_cell.angle_gamma   90.00
#
_symmetry.space_group_name_H-M   'P 1'
#
loop_
_entity.id
_entity.type
_entity.pdbx_description
1 polymer ?
#
loop_
_entity_poly.entity_id
_entity_poly.type
_entity_poly.pdbx_seq_one_letter_code
_entity_poly.pdbx_strand_id
1 'polypeptide(L)' 'MHYPPKIALSRLVGSLKGVSARRLRQEFPTHIRKYLWGAQFWSPSYFAASCGGAPLSIIKEYIENQKRPE' A
#
# COMPACT_ATOMS: atom_id res chain seq x y z
N MET A 1 -4.76 -7.04 -4.51
CA MET A 1 -4.74 -5.71 -3.88
C MET A 1 -4.54 -4.69 -4.99
N HIS A 2 -5.59 -3.97 -5.38
CA HIS A 2 -5.53 -3.05 -6.53
C HIS A 2 -5.47 -1.62 -5.99
N TYR A 3 -4.46 -0.85 -6.36
CA TYR A 3 -4.34 0.56 -6.00
C TYR A 3 -4.05 1.37 -7.27
N PRO A 4 -4.56 2.61 -7.37
CA PRO A 4 -4.27 3.45 -8.52
C PRO A 4 -2.77 3.68 -8.70
N PRO A 5 -2.21 3.53 -9.92
CA PRO A 5 -0.76 3.64 -10.15
C PRO A 5 -0.21 5.04 -9.88
N LYS A 6 -1.08 6.06 -9.86
CA LYS A 6 -0.73 7.45 -9.54
C LYS A 6 -0.44 7.68 -8.05
N ILE A 7 -0.80 6.74 -7.18
CA ILE A 7 -0.58 6.86 -5.74
C ILE A 7 0.81 6.33 -5.41
N ALA A 8 1.64 7.19 -4.80
CA ALA A 8 2.92 6.77 -4.24
C ALA A 8 2.70 5.72 -3.13
N LEU A 9 3.35 4.56 -3.27
CA LEU A 9 3.27 3.46 -2.30
C LEU A 9 3.63 3.89 -0.88
N SER A 10 4.64 4.75 -0.73
CA SER A 10 5.03 5.32 0.56
C SER A 10 3.89 6.04 1.27
N ARG A 11 3.09 6.82 0.53
CA ARG A 11 1.93 7.55 1.07
C ARG A 11 0.81 6.60 1.45
N LEU A 12 0.55 5.58 0.63
CA LEU A 12 -0.45 4.55 0.94
C LEU A 12 -0.08 3.81 2.23
N VAL A 13 1.15 3.31 2.32
CA VAL A 13 1.65 2.58 3.48
C VAL A 13 1.67 3.46 4.74
N GLY A 14 2.09 4.71 4.62
CA GLY A 14 2.06 5.67 5.72
C GLY A 14 0.65 5.91 6.27
N SER A 15 -0.33 6.07 5.37
CA SER A 15 -1.74 6.20 5.74
C SER A 15 -2.27 4.95 6.44
N LEU A 16 -2.01 3.77 5.88
CA LEU A 16 -2.45 2.49 6.46
C LEU A 16 -1.85 2.27 7.86
N LYS A 17 -0.54 2.48 8.03
CA LYS A 17 0.15 2.34 9.31
C LYS A 17 -0.36 3.38 10.33
N GLY A 18 -0.56 4.62 9.92
CA GLY A 18 -1.05 5.69 10.80
C GLY A 18 -2.50 5.46 11.27
N VAL A 19 -3.40 5.16 10.34
CA VAL A 19 -4.84 4.94 10.65
C VAL A 19 -5.02 3.70 11.50
N SER A 20 -4.36 2.59 11.17
CA SER A 20 -4.42 1.36 11.97
C SER A 20 -3.88 1.56 13.39
N ALA A 21 -2.72 2.23 13.54
CA ALA A 21 -2.15 2.53 14.85
C ALA A 21 -3.10 3.38 15.71
N ARG A 22 -3.74 4.39 15.11
CA ARG A 22 -4.73 5.24 15.81
C ARG A 22 -5.94 4.43 16.24
N ARG A 23 -6.53 3.65 15.34
CA ARG A 23 -7.73 2.84 15.62
C ARG A 23 -7.48 1.80 16.69
N LEU A 24 -6.39 1.03 16.57
CA LEU A 24 -6.04 0.01 17.57
C LEU A 24 -5.85 0.62 18.97
N ARG A 25 -5.18 1.77 19.07
CA ARG A 25 -5.03 2.47 20.37
C ARG A 25 -6.35 2.96 20.95
N GLN A 26 -7.33 3.29 20.13
CA GLN A 26 -8.67 3.69 20.56
C GLN A 26 -9.52 2.49 20.99
N GLU A 27 -9.44 1.37 20.25
CA GLU A 27 -10.24 0.17 20.49
C GLU A 27 -9.70 -0.66 21.66
N PHE A 28 -8.38 -0.72 21.87
CA PHE A 28 -7.73 -1.58 22.88
C PHE A 28 -6.73 -0.83 23.78
N PRO A 29 -7.14 0.28 24.45
CA PRO A 29 -6.21 1.17 25.14
C PRO A 29 -5.48 0.49 26.31
N THR A 30 -6.17 -0.34 27.10
CA THR A 30 -5.59 -1.01 28.27
C THR A 30 -4.61 -2.11 27.87
N HIS A 31 -4.97 -2.92 26.87
CA HIS A 31 -4.12 -4.00 26.36
C HIS A 31 -2.86 -3.46 25.69
N ILE A 32 -3.00 -2.43 24.83
CA ILE A 32 -1.87 -1.89 24.09
C ILE A 32 -0.88 -1.17 25.01
N ARG A 33 -1.35 -0.37 25.98
CA ARG A 33 -0.46 0.32 26.93
C ARG A 33 0.42 -0.62 27.75
N LYS A 34 -0.02 -1.87 27.95
CA LYS A 34 0.77 -2.89 28.65
C LYS A 34 2.03 -3.31 27.88
N TYR A 35 1.95 -3.36 26.55
CA TYR A 35 3.03 -3.88 25.69
C TYR A 35 3.73 -2.81 24.85
N LEU A 36 3.04 -1.72 24.55
CA LEU A 36 3.49 -0.61 23.71
C LEU A 36 3.31 0.69 24.48
N TRP A 37 4.32 1.01 25.30
CA TRP A 37 4.40 2.27 26.05
C TRP A 37 4.98 3.43 25.22
N GLY A 38 5.57 3.13 24.06
CA GLY A 38 6.21 4.11 23.19
C GLY A 38 5.27 4.81 22.21
N ALA A 39 5.78 5.90 21.61
CA ALA A 39 5.04 6.68 20.61
C ALA A 39 4.80 5.90 19.29
N GLN A 40 5.68 4.96 18.94
CA GLN A 40 5.59 4.18 17.71
C GLN A 40 4.78 2.90 17.91
N PHE A 41 3.83 2.66 17.01
CA PHE A 41 3.05 1.42 16.99
C PHE A 41 3.61 0.40 15.98
N TRP A 42 4.06 0.89 14.83
CA TRP A 42 4.70 0.09 13.79
C TRP A 42 6.16 0.52 13.65
N SER A 43 7.03 -0.41 13.25
CA SER A 43 8.38 -0.07 12.77
C SER A 43 8.29 0.99 11.66
N PRO A 44 9.21 1.95 11.55
CA PRO A 44 9.20 2.93 10.47
C PRO A 44 9.31 2.27 9.08
N SER A 45 9.98 1.13 8.98
CA SER A 45 10.24 0.42 7.72
C SER A 45 9.00 -0.23 7.10
N TYR A 46 9.05 -0.47 5.80
CA TYR A 46 8.07 -1.27 5.06
C TYR A 46 8.74 -1.96 3.86
N PHE A 47 8.14 -3.06 3.40
CA PHE A 47 8.56 -3.79 2.21
C PHE A 47 7.40 -3.84 1.22
N ALA A 48 7.68 -3.63 -0.07
CA ALA A 48 6.71 -3.73 -1.15
C ALA A 48 7.35 -4.43 -2.34
N ALA A 49 6.64 -5.42 -2.89
CA ALA A 49 7.03 -6.14 -4.10
C ALA A 49 5.84 -6.20 -5.05
N SER A 50 6.09 -6.14 -6.36
CA SER A 50 5.07 -6.37 -7.36
C SER A 50 4.75 -7.87 -7.43
N CYS A 51 3.46 -8.19 -7.52
CA CYS A 51 2.99 -9.55 -7.74
C CYS A 51 2.10 -9.54 -8.99
N GLY A 52 2.50 -10.28 -10.02
CA GLY A 52 1.78 -10.38 -11.29
C GLY A 52 2.45 -9.62 -12.43
N GLY A 53 2.81 -10.34 -13.50
CA GLY A 53 3.17 -9.75 -14.79
C GLY A 53 1.93 -9.62 -15.68
N ALA A 54 1.89 -8.61 -16.54
CA ALA A 54 0.88 -8.54 -17.58
C ALA A 54 1.07 -9.72 -18.55
N PRO A 55 0.04 -10.53 -18.83
CA PRO A 55 0.10 -11.54 -19.89
C PRO A 55 0.56 -10.90 -21.20
N LEU A 56 1.38 -11.58 -21.99
CA LEU A 56 1.84 -11.08 -23.30
C LEU A 56 0.67 -10.69 -24.22
N SER A 57 -0.48 -11.35 -24.07
CA SER A 57 -1.73 -11.01 -24.76
C SER A 57 -2.22 -9.59 -24.46
N ILE A 58 -2.16 -9.15 -23.20
CA ILE A 58 -2.55 -7.79 -22.77
C ILE A 58 -1.62 -6.74 -23.38
N ILE A 59 -0.31 -7.04 -23.45
CA ILE A 59 0.67 -6.13 -24.05
C ILE A 59 0.42 -6.00 -25.56
N LYS A 60 0.15 -7.13 -26.24
CA LYS A 60 -0.16 -7.14 -27.68
C LYS A 60 -1.40 -6.32 -27.99
N GLU A 61 -2.50 -6.56 -27.26
CA GLU A 61 -3.75 -5.81 -27.43
C GLU A 61 -3.58 -4.30 -27.15
N TYR A 62 -2.76 -3.94 -26.16
CA TYR A 62 -2.44 -2.53 -25.89
C TYR A 62 -1.72 -1.86 -27.08
N ILE A 63 -0.77 -2.55 -27.71
CA ILE A 63 -0.02 -2.02 -28.86
C ILE A 63 -0.92 -1.92 -30.10
N GLU A 64 -1.75 -2.92 -30.37
CA GLU A 64 -2.65 -2.94 -31.53
C GLU A 64 -3.70 -1.80 -31.47
N ASN A 65 -4.14 -1.42 -30.26
CA ASN A 65 -5.12 -0.36 -30.03
C ASN A 65 -4.51 1.06 -29.91
N GLN A 66 -3.17 1.21 -29.99
CA GLN A 66 -2.52 2.53 -30.00
C GLN A 66 -2.64 3.17 -31.39
N LYS A 67 -3.07 4.44 -31.44
CA LYS A 67 -3.08 5.22 -32.69
C LYS A 67 -1.65 5.33 -33.23
N ARG A 68 -1.46 5.00 -34.50
CA ARG A 68 -0.17 5.18 -35.16
C ARG A 68 0.01 6.66 -35.50
N PRO A 69 1.20 7.24 -35.28
CA PRO A 69 1.53 8.55 -35.83
C PRO A 69 1.51 8.48 -37.37
N GLU A 70 1.10 9.57 -38.02
CA GLU A 70 1.16 9.70 -39.47
C GLU A 70 2.59 9.90 -39.99
#